data_AF-A0A1S1SMH2-F1
#
_entry.id   AF-A0A1S1SMH2-F1
#
_cell.length_a   1.000
_cell.length_b   1.000
_cell.length_c   1.000
_cell.angle_alpha   90.00
_cell.angle_beta   90.00
_cell.angle_gamma   90.00
#
_symmetry.space_group_name_H-M   'P 1'
#
loop_
_entity.id
_entity.type
_entity.pdbx_description
1 polymer ?
#
loop_
_entity_poly.entity_id
_entity_poly.type
_entity_poly.pdbx_seq_one_letter_code
_entity_poly.pdbx_strand_id
1 'polypeptide(L)'
;MKGDYLGAERWTRSADLSANPVFHLILLATLGKLGKPEEARRELHWLESNAPDFLSDVLREVEMRMQRPEDQLHFIEGLRQAGLSVPEN
;
A
#
# COMPACT_ATOMS: atom_id res chain seq x y z
N MET A 1 9.34 -2.68 8.46
CA MET A 1 9.68 -3.59 7.35
C MET A 1 11.13 -3.36 6.92
N LYS A 2 12.04 -4.31 7.16
CA LYS A 2 13.42 -4.23 6.64
C LYS A 2 13.39 -4.44 5.12
N GLY A 3 13.24 -3.37 4.34
CA GLY A 3 13.69 -3.16 2.94
C GLY A 3 13.51 -4.25 1.86
N ASP A 4 13.01 -5.45 2.16
CA ASP A 4 12.84 -6.56 1.24
C ASP A 4 11.48 -6.44 0.55
N TYR A 5 11.39 -5.46 -0.34
CA TYR A 5 10.18 -5.19 -1.08
C TYR A 5 9.87 -6.32 -2.09
N LEU A 6 10.87 -7.06 -2.55
CA LEU A 6 10.66 -8.24 -3.41
C LEU A 6 10.03 -9.40 -2.62
N GLY A 7 10.49 -9.64 -1.39
CA GLY A 7 9.87 -10.58 -0.47
C GLY A 7 8.44 -10.15 -0.12
N ALA A 8 8.22 -8.86 0.14
CA ALA A 8 6.89 -8.32 0.40
C ALA A 8 5.95 -8.52 -0.80
N GLU A 9 6.40 -8.25 -2.03
CA GLU A 9 5.59 -8.49 -3.22
C GLU A 9 5.15 -9.95 -3.33
N ARG A 10 6.10 -10.90 -3.17
CA ARG A 10 5.80 -12.34 -3.24
C ARG A 10 4.80 -12.76 -2.18
N TRP A 11 5.00 -12.31 -0.94
CA TRP A 11 4.10 -12.60 0.17
C TRP A 11 2.69 -12.06 -0.12
N THR A 12 2.57 -10.81 -0.56
CA THR A 12 1.27 -10.19 -0.79
C THR A 12 0.53 -10.87 -1.95
N ARG A 13 1.23 -11.24 -3.03
CA ARG A 13 0.64 -11.99 -4.16
C ARG A 13 0.24 -13.41 -3.81
N SER A 14 0.87 -14.02 -2.80
CA SER A 14 0.48 -15.35 -2.30
C SER A 14 -0.72 -15.31 -1.36
N ALA A 15 -1.00 -14.16 -0.75
CA ALA A 15 -2.21 -13.94 0.02
C ALA A 15 -3.40 -13.86 -0.94
N ASP A 16 -4.58 -14.29 -0.48
CA ASP A 16 -5.80 -14.09 -1.26
C ASP A 16 -6.15 -12.59 -1.26
N LEU A 17 -5.66 -11.89 -2.28
CA LEU A 17 -5.88 -10.46 -2.49
C LEU A 17 -7.38 -10.13 -2.58
N SER A 18 -8.20 -11.07 -3.06
CA SER A 18 -9.63 -10.85 -3.29
C SER A 18 -10.45 -10.73 -2.00
N ALA A 19 -9.94 -11.24 -0.87
CA ALA A 19 -10.68 -11.30 0.38
C ALA A 19 -10.52 -10.05 1.28
N ASN A 20 -9.45 -9.26 1.10
CA ASN A 20 -9.17 -8.13 1.98
C ASN A 20 -8.41 -6.98 1.27
N PRO A 21 -9.03 -5.79 1.13
CA PRO A 21 -8.40 -4.61 0.50
C PRO A 21 -7.06 -4.18 1.12
N VAL A 22 -6.79 -4.57 2.36
CA VAL A 22 -5.50 -4.33 3.02
C VAL A 22 -4.33 -4.92 2.23
N PHE A 23 -4.49 -6.10 1.63
CA PHE A 23 -3.41 -6.70 0.86
C PHE A 23 -3.13 -5.92 -0.43
N HIS A 24 -4.17 -5.39 -1.09
CA HIS A 24 -4.01 -4.47 -2.21
C HIS A 24 -3.28 -3.18 -1.79
N LEU A 25 -3.59 -2.63 -0.61
CA LEU A 25 -2.90 -1.45 -0.08
C LEU A 25 -1.40 -1.73 0.23
N ILE A 26 -1.09 -2.89 0.80
CA ILE A 26 0.30 -3.30 1.08
C ILE A 26 1.06 -3.51 -0.23
N LEU A 27 0.44 -4.17 -1.20
CA LEU A 27 1.04 -4.40 -2.51
C LEU A 27 1.28 -3.06 -3.23
N LEU A 28 0.32 -2.13 -3.18
CA LEU A 28 0.46 -0.79 -3.74
C LEU A 28 1.69 -0.07 -3.18
N ALA A 29 1.84 0.00 -1.84
CA ALA A 29 2.99 0.63 -1.20
C ALA A 29 4.32 -0.05 -1.58
N THR A 30 4.30 -1.38 -1.68
CA THR A 30 5.47 -2.19 -2.07
C THR A 30 5.88 -1.92 -3.52
N LEU A 31 4.91 -1.83 -4.44
CA LEU A 31 5.15 -1.56 -5.85
C LEU A 31 5.68 -0.14 -6.08
N GLY A 32 5.21 0.84 -5.29
CA GLY A 32 5.79 2.18 -5.27
C GLY A 32 7.27 2.16 -4.89
N LYS A 33 7.63 1.43 -3.82
CA LYS A 33 9.03 1.25 -3.39
C LYS A 33 9.90 0.53 -4.41
N LEU A 34 9.33 -0.38 -5.19
CA LEU A 34 10.02 -1.10 -6.25
C LEU A 34 10.13 -0.31 -7.56
N GLY A 35 9.49 0.86 -7.67
CA GLY A 35 9.46 1.62 -8.92
C GLY A 35 8.70 0.91 -10.04
N LYS A 36 7.59 0.23 -9.70
CA LYS A 36 6.74 -0.52 -10.64
C LYS A 36 5.41 0.21 -10.92
N PRO A 37 5.43 1.35 -11.66
CA PRO A 37 4.27 2.25 -11.77
C PRO A 37 3.06 1.62 -12.47
N GLU A 38 3.27 0.79 -13.49
CA GLU A 38 2.14 0.15 -14.20
C GLU A 38 1.41 -0.89 -13.35
N GLU A 39 2.15 -1.60 -12.49
CA GLU A 39 1.56 -2.52 -11.51
C GLU A 39 0.84 -1.72 -10.41
N ALA A 40 1.49 -0.70 -9.87
CA ALA A 40 0.90 0.19 -8.86
C ALA A 40 -0.41 0.80 -9.34
N ARG A 41 -0.47 1.29 -10.58
CA ARG A 41 -1.67 1.87 -11.17
C ARG A 41 -2.85 0.88 -11.25
N ARG A 42 -2.58 -0.41 -11.47
CA ARG A 42 -3.63 -1.44 -11.46
C ARG A 42 -4.18 -1.68 -10.06
N GLU A 43 -3.30 -1.75 -9.06
CA GLU A 43 -3.70 -1.93 -7.66
C GLU A 43 -4.48 -0.71 -7.15
N LEU A 44 -4.03 0.50 -7.50
CA LEU A 44 -4.74 1.73 -7.17
C LEU A 44 -6.14 1.76 -7.78
N HIS A 45 -6.26 1.44 -9.08
CA HIS A 45 -7.56 1.39 -9.74
C HIS A 45 -8.49 0.35 -9.12
N TRP A 46 -7.95 -0.80 -8.70
CA TRP A 46 -8.72 -1.80 -7.98
C TRP A 46 -9.24 -1.25 -6.64
N LEU A 47 -8.40 -0.59 -5.85
CA LEU A 47 -8.79 0.02 -4.57
C LEU A 47 -9.84 1.11 -4.76
N GLU A 48 -9.67 2.00 -5.73
CA GLU A 48 -10.65 3.04 -6.05
C GLU A 48 -12.02 2.44 -6.42
N SER A 49 -12.04 1.29 -7.10
CA SER A 49 -13.26 0.66 -7.59
C SER A 49 -13.95 -0.22 -6.55
N ASN A 50 -13.19 -0.87 -5.66
CA ASN A 50 -13.69 -1.92 -4.77
C ASN A 50 -13.64 -1.55 -3.29
N ALA A 51 -12.78 -0.61 -2.90
CA ALA A 51 -12.57 -0.20 -1.52
C ALA A 51 -12.28 1.31 -1.39
N PRO A 52 -13.13 2.20 -1.96
CA PRO A 52 -12.88 3.65 -1.91
C PRO A 52 -12.81 4.21 -0.50
N ASP A 53 -13.57 3.63 0.44
CA ASP A 53 -13.57 4.04 1.86
C ASP A 53 -12.18 3.87 2.50
N PHE A 54 -11.40 2.87 2.07
CA PHE A 54 -10.04 2.61 2.53
C PHE A 54 -9.05 3.72 2.10
N LEU A 55 -9.32 4.35 0.96
CA LEU A 55 -8.50 5.45 0.46
C LEU A 55 -8.89 6.78 1.09
N SER A 56 -10.14 6.92 1.56
CA SER A 56 -10.66 8.16 2.13
C SER A 56 -9.95 8.59 3.42
N ASP A 57 -9.48 7.65 4.23
CA ASP A 57 -8.71 7.88 5.45
C ASP A 57 -7.50 6.93 5.53
N VAL A 58 -6.68 6.95 4.48
CA VAL A 58 -5.53 6.05 4.36
C VAL A 58 -4.51 6.23 5.48
N LEU A 59 -4.38 7.44 6.05
CA LEU A 59 -3.47 7.70 7.18
C LEU A 59 -3.93 6.94 8.43
N ARG A 60 -5.22 6.98 8.75
CA ARG A 60 -5.78 6.21 9.86
C ARG A 60 -5.66 4.71 9.64
N GLU A 61 -5.87 4.22 8.41
CA GLU A 61 -5.66 2.79 8.09
C GLU A 61 -4.21 2.36 8.34
N VAL A 62 -3.24 3.22 8.02
CA VAL A 62 -1.82 2.96 8.31
C VAL A 62 -1.55 2.97 9.82
N GLU A 63 -2.03 3.98 10.54
CA GLU A 63 -1.87 4.10 12.00
C GLU A 63 -2.48 2.90 12.76
N MET A 64 -3.66 2.44 12.36
CA MET A 64 -4.34 1.29 12.98
C MET A 64 -3.55 -0.02 12.81
N ARG A 65 -2.72 -0.14 11.76
CA ARG A 65 -2.05 -1.39 11.39
C ARG A 65 -0.59 -1.43 11.76
N MET A 66 0.04 -0.26 11.88
CA MET A 66 1.47 -0.14 12.14
C MET A 66 1.70 0.63 13.43
N GLN A 67 2.26 -0.05 14.44
CA GLN A 67 2.54 0.59 15.73
C GLN A 67 3.78 1.48 15.71
N ARG A 68 4.74 1.21 14.83
CA ARG A 68 6.03 1.90 14.78
C ARG A 68 5.96 3.09 13.83
N PRO A 69 6.26 4.32 14.27
CA PRO A 69 6.27 5.51 13.40
C PRO A 69 7.18 5.35 12.19
N GLU A 70 8.34 4.70 12.34
CA GLU A 70 9.24 4.45 11.21
C GLU A 70 8.56 3.61 10.11
N ASP A 71 7.84 2.56 10.50
CA ASP A 71 7.16 1.68 9.55
C ASP A 71 6.00 2.41 8.85
N GLN A 72 5.26 3.25 9.58
CA GLN A 72 4.22 4.11 9.01
C GLN A 72 4.80 5.04 7.94
N LEU A 73 5.90 5.73 8.24
CA LEU A 73 6.57 6.64 7.29
C LEU A 73 7.05 5.90 6.04
N HIS A 74 7.69 4.74 6.21
CA HIS A 74 8.14 3.93 5.08
C HIS A 74 6.98 3.47 4.19
N PHE A 75 5.86 3.11 4.80
CA PHE A 75 4.66 2.67 4.10
C PHE A 75 3.99 3.82 3.33
N ILE A 76 3.77 4.96 4.00
CA ILE A 76 3.19 6.16 3.40
C ILE A 76 4.03 6.64 2.22
N GLU A 77 5.36 6.66 2.37
CA GLU A 77 6.25 7.03 1.27
C GLU A 77 6.12 6.04 0.08
N GLY A 78 5.91 4.75 0.35
CA GLY A 78 5.63 3.77 -0.70
C GLY A 78 4.32 4.06 -1.44
N LEU A 79 3.26 4.43 -0.70
CA LEU A 79 1.97 4.82 -1.30
C LEU A 79 2.11 6.07 -2.18
N ARG A 80 2.84 7.08 -1.72
CA ARG A 80 3.12 8.30 -2.51
C ARG A 80 3.88 7.97 -3.79
N GLN A 81 4.91 7.13 -3.70
CA GLN A 81 5.67 6.67 -4.86
C GLN A 81 4.84 5.81 -5.83
N ALA A 82 3.78 5.16 -5.33
CA ALA A 82 2.83 4.41 -6.13
C ALA A 82 1.80 5.31 -6.85
N GLY A 83 1.82 6.62 -6.59
CA GLY A 83 0.92 7.59 -7.20
C GLY A 83 -0.33 7.93 -6.36
N LEU A 84 -0.46 7.37 -5.15
CA LEU A 84 -1.54 7.74 -4.24
C LEU A 84 -1.24 9.09 -3.59
N SER A 85 -2.15 10.06 -3.75
CA SER A 85 -2.05 11.35 -3.06
C SER A 85 -2.37 11.20 -1.58
N VAL A 86 -1.35 10.95 -0.76
CA VAL A 86 -1.46 10.93 0.70
C VAL A 86 -1.07 12.32 1.24
N PRO A 87 -1.96 13.01 1.99
CA PRO A 87 -1.65 14.32 2.57
C PRO A 87 -0.34 14.33 3.36
N GLU A 88 0.36 15.45 3.35
CA GLU A 88 1.40 15.73 4.34
C GLU A 88 0.70 16.27 5.59
N ASN A 89 0.86 15.60 6.73
CA ASN A 89 0.47 16.16 8.03
C ASN A 89 1.50 17.18 8.47
#